data_AF-A0A973AWI6-F1
#
_entry.id   AF-A0A973AWI6-F1
#
_cell.length_a   1.000
_cell.length_b   1.000
_cell.length_c   1.000
_cell.angle_alpha   90.00
_cell.angle_beta   90.00
_cell.angle_gamma   90.00
#
_symmetry.space_group_name_H-M   'P 1'
#
loop_
_entity.id
_entity.type
_entity.pdbx_description
1 polymer ?
#
loop_
_entity_poly.entity_id
_entity_poly.type
_entity_poly.pdbx_seq_one_letter_code
_entity_poly.pdbx_strand_id
1 'polypeptide(L)'
;MQISLTKYRADFTDALLDFVVDQWRHLGDAVTPSERPLLVVDPEVLVALTTRVGRHDSRVFDGMIDWLARNGQWINVQRLARIAAEDGIADRPALGAVTAWLAARDRSMKWKKLAASLKPPAHAPSVPLFFRAAKTVRTRRQQDGVFAAYGLARAPVVIRGQAQPIHFRSPAAILCTSRALFGVAIRADVMAYLAVNERGHARGLAATLGYNHMQVRAVLLSLEQAGIATAVSYGRTHHYSIDMEAWRALLMEPGMTAQWINWRCLGRGFNSMFAGLWAIDASRADATVAESLVRDVMEAAREDILGTHAEMAHQRGLSRILGTSLADKIGTGANRRLHSPGRTL
;
A
#
# COMPACT_ATOMS: atom_id res chain seq x y z
N MET A 1 19.07 23.57 -12.95
CA MET A 1 18.27 22.92 -14.01
C MET A 1 16.85 22.87 -13.49
N GLN A 2 15.96 23.74 -13.97
CA GLN A 2 14.54 23.73 -13.56
C GLN A 2 13.84 22.57 -14.28
N ILE A 3 13.38 21.58 -13.53
CA ILE A 3 12.51 20.52 -14.06
C ILE A 3 11.11 21.13 -14.15
N SER A 4 10.44 21.02 -15.31
CA SER A 4 9.05 21.47 -15.42
C SER A 4 8.13 20.59 -14.55
N LEU A 5 7.08 21.18 -13.97
CA LEU A 5 6.11 20.46 -13.13
C LEU A 5 5.53 19.22 -13.84
N THR A 6 5.28 19.31 -15.15
CA THR A 6 4.82 18.19 -15.97
C THR A 6 5.82 17.04 -15.99
N LYS A 7 7.11 17.33 -16.14
CA LYS A 7 8.17 16.32 -16.11
C LYS A 7 8.27 15.70 -14.71
N TYR A 8 8.24 16.52 -13.66
CA TYR A 8 8.30 16.03 -12.28
C TYR A 8 7.13 15.08 -11.95
N ARG A 9 5.90 15.44 -12.34
CA ARG A 9 4.72 14.59 -12.18
C ARG A 9 4.84 13.25 -12.91
N ALA A 10 5.36 13.26 -14.13
CA ALA A 10 5.61 12.04 -14.90
C ALA A 10 6.66 11.16 -14.22
N ASP A 11 7.81 11.74 -13.85
CA ASP A 11 8.91 11.02 -13.20
C ASP A 11 8.47 10.42 -11.84
N PHE A 12 7.68 11.16 -11.05
CA PHE A 12 7.09 10.69 -9.80
C PHE A 12 6.07 9.55 -10.04
N THR A 13 5.17 9.72 -11.00
CA THR A 13 4.16 8.70 -11.34
C THR A 13 4.82 7.40 -11.79
N ASP A 14 5.80 7.49 -12.68
CA ASP A 14 6.52 6.31 -13.20
C ASP A 14 7.30 5.62 -12.06
N ALA A 15 7.93 6.38 -11.16
CA ALA A 15 8.63 5.80 -10.00
C ALA A 15 7.66 5.13 -9.00
N LEU A 16 6.46 5.68 -8.79
CA LEU A 16 5.44 5.07 -7.95
C LEU A 16 4.84 3.82 -8.60
N LEU A 17 4.68 3.81 -9.93
CA LEU A 17 4.28 2.62 -10.68
C LEU A 17 5.34 1.52 -10.60
N ASP A 18 6.62 1.86 -10.80
CA ASP A 18 7.73 0.92 -10.67
C ASP A 18 7.75 0.29 -9.27
N PHE A 19 7.61 1.12 -8.22
CA PHE A 19 7.48 0.63 -6.85
C PHE A 19 6.32 -0.36 -6.71
N VAL A 20 5.11 0.01 -7.12
CA VAL A 20 3.93 -0.87 -7.01
C VAL A 20 4.11 -2.19 -7.77
N VAL A 21 4.66 -2.15 -8.99
CA VAL A 21 4.95 -3.36 -9.78
C VAL A 21 5.94 -4.26 -9.05
N ASP A 22 6.99 -3.69 -8.48
CA ASP A 22 7.99 -4.41 -7.70
C ASP A 22 7.37 -5.09 -6.47
N GLN A 23 6.45 -4.41 -5.76
CA GLN A 23 5.76 -5.03 -4.62
C GLN A 23 4.83 -6.19 -5.03
N TRP A 24 4.15 -6.08 -6.18
CA TRP A 24 3.34 -7.19 -6.70
C TRP A 24 4.20 -8.40 -7.09
N ARG A 25 5.41 -8.16 -7.63
CA ARG A 25 6.37 -9.23 -7.94
C ARG A 25 6.85 -9.94 -6.69
N HIS A 26 7.21 -9.20 -5.64
CA HIS A 26 7.67 -9.79 -4.38
C HIS A 26 6.64 -10.70 -3.68
N LEU A 27 5.34 -10.57 -3.99
CA LEU A 27 4.31 -11.47 -3.49
C LEU A 27 4.27 -12.83 -4.22
N GLY A 28 4.74 -12.91 -5.46
CA GLY A 28 4.62 -14.10 -6.32
C GLY A 28 5.93 -14.75 -6.75
N ASP A 29 7.02 -13.99 -6.78
CA ASP A 29 8.32 -14.47 -7.25
C ASP A 29 9.12 -15.11 -6.10
N ALA A 30 9.89 -16.15 -6.43
CA ALA A 30 10.89 -16.68 -5.53
C ALA A 30 12.02 -15.66 -5.35
N VAL A 31 12.32 -15.32 -4.10
CA VAL A 31 13.37 -14.35 -3.77
C VAL A 31 14.60 -15.11 -3.30
N THR A 32 15.76 -14.76 -3.83
CA THR A 32 17.04 -15.31 -3.38
C THR A 32 17.50 -14.63 -2.08
N PRO A 33 18.20 -15.36 -1.18
CA PRO A 33 18.85 -14.75 -0.04
C PRO A 33 19.68 -13.53 -0.42
N SER A 34 19.47 -12.43 0.30
CA SER A 34 20.19 -11.19 0.12
C SER A 34 20.64 -10.67 1.49
N GLU A 35 21.73 -9.89 1.51
CA GLU A 35 22.20 -9.24 2.73
C GLU A 35 21.21 -8.20 3.28
N ARG A 36 20.25 -7.76 2.46
CA ARG A 36 19.23 -6.79 2.86
C ARG A 36 17.92 -7.49 3.22
N PRO A 37 17.25 -7.04 4.30
CA PRO A 37 15.93 -7.56 4.63
C PRO A 37 14.94 -7.20 3.53
N LEU A 38 14.09 -8.17 3.19
CA LEU A 38 13.02 -7.94 2.24
C LEU A 38 11.84 -7.26 2.95
N LEU A 39 11.24 -6.28 2.29
CA LEU A 39 10.08 -5.57 2.84
C LEU A 39 8.88 -6.52 2.89
N VAL A 40 8.26 -6.63 4.07
CA VAL A 40 6.93 -7.25 4.18
C VAL A 40 5.98 -6.45 3.31
N VAL A 41 5.18 -7.10 2.46
CA VAL A 41 4.17 -6.44 1.63
C VAL A 41 2.80 -6.54 2.29
N ASP A 42 2.16 -5.39 2.45
CA ASP A 42 0.77 -5.29 2.86
C ASP A 42 -0.15 -5.35 1.62
N PRO A 43 -0.86 -6.46 1.39
CA PRO A 43 -1.62 -6.61 0.16
C PRO A 43 -2.88 -5.74 0.12
N GLU A 44 -3.48 -5.37 1.26
CA GLU A 44 -4.66 -4.50 1.25
C GLU A 44 -4.29 -3.05 0.93
N VAL A 45 -3.20 -2.54 1.52
CA VAL A 45 -2.69 -1.20 1.18
C VAL A 45 -2.20 -1.18 -0.26
N LEU A 46 -1.51 -2.22 -0.73
CA LEU A 46 -1.04 -2.31 -2.12
C LEU A 46 -2.20 -2.31 -3.12
N VAL A 47 -3.29 -3.03 -2.85
CA VAL A 47 -4.54 -2.97 -3.64
C VAL A 47 -5.09 -1.55 -3.65
N ALA A 48 -5.27 -0.94 -2.47
CA ALA A 48 -5.79 0.41 -2.34
C ALA A 48 -4.95 1.40 -3.16
N LEU A 49 -3.63 1.39 -3.00
CA LEU A 49 -2.71 2.26 -3.73
C LEU A 49 -2.80 2.02 -5.24
N THR A 50 -2.81 0.76 -5.67
CA THR A 50 -2.89 0.39 -7.09
C THR A 50 -4.16 0.88 -7.76
N THR A 51 -5.30 0.92 -7.03
CA THR A 51 -6.56 1.45 -7.59
C THR A 51 -6.46 2.91 -8.03
N ARG A 52 -5.54 3.68 -7.42
CA ARG A 52 -5.28 5.08 -7.74
C ARG A 52 -4.17 5.21 -8.78
N VAL A 53 -2.98 4.69 -8.50
CA VAL A 53 -1.81 4.91 -9.35
C VAL A 53 -1.92 4.12 -10.66
N GLY A 54 -2.55 2.94 -10.63
CA GLY A 54 -2.75 2.08 -11.80
C GLY A 54 -3.66 2.70 -12.86
N ARG A 55 -4.38 3.79 -12.55
CA ARG A 55 -5.11 4.58 -13.57
C ARG A 55 -4.18 5.23 -14.60
N HIS A 56 -2.87 5.27 -14.33
CA HIS A 56 -1.84 5.75 -15.25
C HIS A 56 -1.17 4.63 -16.07
N ASP A 57 -1.36 3.36 -15.73
CA ASP A 57 -0.91 2.21 -16.51
C ASP A 57 -1.89 1.04 -16.40
N SER A 58 -2.63 0.79 -17.48
CA SER A 58 -3.64 -0.28 -17.53
C SER A 58 -3.05 -1.67 -17.27
N ARG A 59 -1.77 -1.91 -17.59
CA ARG A 59 -1.13 -3.22 -17.37
C ARG A 59 -0.97 -3.49 -15.88
N VAL A 60 -0.59 -2.46 -15.12
CA VAL A 60 -0.44 -2.57 -13.65
C VAL A 60 -1.81 -2.78 -13.00
N PHE A 61 -2.81 -2.01 -13.41
CA PHE A 61 -4.17 -2.14 -12.89
C PHE A 61 -4.79 -3.51 -13.20
N ASP A 62 -4.69 -3.96 -14.46
CA ASP A 62 -5.22 -5.27 -14.86
C ASP A 62 -4.40 -6.41 -14.24
N GLY A 63 -3.09 -6.23 -14.04
CA GLY A 63 -2.24 -7.17 -13.32
C GLY A 63 -2.68 -7.36 -11.86
N MET A 64 -3.07 -6.29 -11.16
CA MET A 64 -3.68 -6.41 -9.83
C MET A 64 -5.00 -7.20 -9.90
N ILE A 65 -5.87 -6.98 -10.89
CA ILE A 65 -7.12 -7.74 -11.01
C ILE A 65 -6.83 -9.22 -11.26
N ASP A 66 -5.88 -9.53 -12.14
CA ASP A 66 -5.43 -10.89 -12.43
C ASP A 66 -4.90 -11.58 -11.16
N TRP A 67 -4.08 -10.86 -10.37
CA TRP A 67 -3.58 -11.34 -9.09
C TRP A 67 -4.70 -11.57 -8.08
N LEU A 68 -5.66 -10.66 -7.95
CA LEU A 68 -6.80 -10.80 -7.04
C LEU A 68 -7.73 -11.94 -7.46
N ALA A 69 -7.88 -12.20 -8.75
CA ALA A 69 -8.67 -13.32 -9.24
C ALA A 69 -8.06 -14.68 -8.81
N ARG A 70 -6.72 -14.77 -8.75
CA ARG A 70 -6.00 -15.98 -8.33
C ARG A 70 -5.80 -16.09 -6.82
N ASN A 71 -5.40 -15.01 -6.18
CA ASN A 71 -4.87 -14.98 -4.80
C ASN A 71 -5.79 -14.23 -3.82
N GLY A 72 -6.91 -13.67 -4.28
CA GLY A 72 -7.80 -12.82 -3.49
C GLY A 72 -8.44 -13.49 -2.27
N GLN A 73 -8.33 -14.80 -2.11
CA GLN A 73 -8.71 -15.50 -0.88
C GLN A 73 -7.90 -15.07 0.34
N TRP A 74 -6.69 -14.55 0.14
CA TRP A 74 -5.80 -14.10 1.21
C TRP A 74 -5.97 -12.63 1.60
N ILE A 75 -6.88 -11.92 0.93
CA ILE A 75 -7.19 -10.53 1.24
C ILE A 75 -8.18 -10.45 2.39
N ASN A 76 -7.82 -9.68 3.43
CA ASN A 76 -8.74 -9.30 4.48
C ASN A 76 -9.63 -8.14 4.00
N VAL A 77 -10.83 -8.49 3.52
CA VAL A 77 -11.77 -7.51 2.95
C VAL A 77 -12.27 -6.51 3.99
N GLN A 78 -12.39 -6.90 5.27
CA GLN A 78 -12.80 -5.98 6.34
C GLN A 78 -11.72 -4.91 6.58
N ARG A 79 -10.46 -5.34 6.61
CA ARG A 79 -9.30 -4.46 6.73
C ARG A 79 -9.17 -3.54 5.52
N LEU A 80 -9.30 -4.07 4.30
CA LEU A 80 -9.31 -3.28 3.07
C LEU A 80 -10.41 -2.22 3.07
N ALA A 81 -11.63 -2.56 3.52
CA ALA A 81 -12.74 -1.63 3.65
C ALA A 81 -12.40 -0.47 4.59
N ARG A 82 -11.76 -0.77 5.73
CA ARG A 82 -11.33 0.23 6.70
C ARG A 82 -10.25 1.14 6.15
N ILE A 83 -9.22 0.59 5.50
CA ILE A 83 -8.16 1.36 4.84
C ILE A 83 -8.76 2.32 3.80
N ALA A 84 -9.68 1.83 2.97
CA ALA A 84 -10.36 2.65 1.96
C ALA A 84 -11.26 3.75 2.55
N ALA A 85 -11.75 3.58 3.79
CA ALA A 85 -12.58 4.55 4.49
C ALA A 85 -11.76 5.59 5.27
N GLU A 86 -10.67 5.18 5.91
CA GLU A 86 -9.93 6.02 6.87
C GLU A 86 -8.69 6.69 6.27
N ASP A 87 -7.99 6.04 5.34
CA ASP A 87 -6.66 6.51 4.92
C ASP A 87 -6.67 7.34 3.63
N GLY A 88 -7.76 7.36 2.86
CA GLY A 88 -7.83 8.09 1.59
C GLY A 88 -6.89 7.56 0.49
N ILE A 89 -6.21 6.44 0.71
CA ILE A 89 -5.24 5.82 -0.21
C ILE A 89 -5.93 5.35 -1.50
N ALA A 90 -7.09 4.71 -1.35
CA ALA A 90 -7.83 4.12 -2.45
C ALA A 90 -8.48 5.17 -3.36
N ASP A 91 -8.57 4.85 -4.66
CA ASP A 91 -9.60 5.42 -5.52
C ASP A 91 -10.89 4.61 -5.30
N ARG A 92 -11.84 5.19 -4.57
CA ARG A 92 -13.04 4.47 -4.10
C ARG A 92 -13.90 3.92 -5.24
N PRO A 93 -14.21 4.67 -6.31
CA PRO A 93 -14.89 4.12 -7.48
C PRO A 93 -14.15 2.95 -8.11
N ALA A 94 -12.83 3.06 -8.31
CA ALA A 94 -12.04 2.00 -8.93
C ALA A 94 -11.98 0.74 -8.04
N LEU A 95 -11.80 0.91 -6.73
CA LEU A 95 -11.88 -0.19 -5.78
C LEU A 95 -13.26 -0.84 -5.73
N GLY A 96 -14.33 -0.04 -5.79
CA GLY A 96 -15.71 -0.52 -5.87
C GLY A 96 -15.94 -1.37 -7.11
N ALA A 97 -15.46 -0.92 -8.27
CA ALA A 97 -15.56 -1.66 -9.53
C ALA A 97 -14.77 -2.97 -9.49
N VAL A 98 -13.52 -2.94 -9.00
CA VAL A 98 -12.67 -4.15 -8.87
C VAL A 98 -13.33 -5.16 -7.94
N THR A 99 -13.82 -4.73 -6.79
CA THR A 99 -14.47 -5.63 -5.82
C THR A 99 -15.80 -6.17 -6.34
N ALA A 100 -16.59 -5.37 -7.08
CA ALA A 100 -17.79 -5.85 -7.75
C ALA A 100 -17.47 -6.89 -8.84
N TRP A 101 -16.41 -6.65 -9.60
CA TRP A 101 -15.95 -7.55 -10.65
C TRP A 101 -15.49 -8.89 -10.06
N LEU A 102 -14.76 -8.85 -8.93
CA LEU A 102 -14.39 -10.05 -8.18
C LEU A 102 -15.62 -10.77 -7.61
N ALA A 103 -16.60 -10.02 -7.08
CA ALA A 103 -17.80 -10.58 -6.48
C ALA A 103 -18.70 -11.33 -7.47
N ALA A 104 -18.61 -11.02 -8.76
CA ALA A 104 -19.32 -11.74 -9.82
C ALA A 104 -18.69 -13.11 -10.13
N ARG A 105 -17.44 -13.35 -9.70
CA ARG A 105 -16.64 -14.55 -10.02
C ARG A 105 -16.33 -15.39 -8.79
N ASP A 106 -16.27 -14.75 -7.63
CA ASP A 106 -16.10 -15.40 -6.33
C ASP A 106 -17.46 -15.88 -5.82
N ARG A 107 -17.55 -17.17 -5.46
CA ARG A 107 -18.78 -17.75 -4.90
C ARG A 107 -19.07 -17.25 -3.48
N SER A 108 -18.07 -16.70 -2.79
CA SER A 108 -18.22 -16.15 -1.44
C SER A 108 -18.86 -14.77 -1.43
N MET A 109 -19.48 -14.41 -0.30
CA MET A 109 -20.11 -13.10 -0.12
C MET A 109 -19.12 -11.98 0.22
N LYS A 110 -17.82 -12.28 0.39
CA LYS A 110 -16.86 -11.35 1.01
C LYS A 110 -16.73 -10.02 0.25
N TRP A 111 -16.68 -10.07 -1.08
CA TRP A 111 -16.51 -8.88 -1.91
C TRP A 111 -17.79 -8.07 -2.07
N LYS A 112 -18.96 -8.73 -2.03
CA LYS A 112 -20.26 -8.10 -2.34
C LYS A 112 -20.56 -6.92 -1.41
N LYS A 113 -20.30 -7.08 -0.11
CA LYS A 113 -20.55 -6.03 0.88
C LYS A 113 -19.66 -4.80 0.64
N LEU A 114 -18.36 -5.02 0.39
CA LEU A 114 -17.43 -3.93 0.10
C LEU A 114 -17.80 -3.21 -1.20
N ALA A 115 -18.07 -3.97 -2.26
CA ALA A 115 -18.51 -3.44 -3.54
C ALA A 115 -19.75 -2.55 -3.40
N ALA A 116 -20.77 -3.01 -2.66
CA ALA A 116 -21.98 -2.24 -2.42
C ALA A 116 -21.70 -0.93 -1.65
N SER A 117 -20.83 -0.97 -0.64
CA SER A 117 -20.48 0.21 0.17
C SER A 117 -19.68 1.29 -0.58
N LEU A 118 -19.12 0.94 -1.74
CA LEU A 118 -18.31 1.83 -2.57
C LEU A 118 -19.03 2.31 -3.83
N LYS A 119 -20.34 2.03 -3.96
CA LYS A 119 -21.11 2.54 -5.11
C LYS A 119 -21.14 4.07 -5.11
N PRO A 120 -20.91 4.71 -6.26
CA PRO A 120 -21.06 6.15 -6.38
C PRO A 120 -22.55 6.55 -6.29
N PRO A 121 -22.85 7.84 -6.05
CA PRO A 121 -24.20 8.38 -6.15
C PRO A 121 -24.83 8.12 -7.52
N ALA A 122 -26.17 8.04 -7.59
CA ALA A 122 -26.94 7.57 -8.75
C ALA A 122 -26.77 8.37 -10.07
N HIS A 123 -26.00 9.46 -10.07
CA HIS A 123 -25.76 10.32 -11.24
C HIS A 123 -24.31 10.79 -11.36
N ALA A 124 -23.36 10.07 -10.77
CA ALA A 124 -21.95 10.42 -10.92
C ALA A 124 -21.55 10.40 -12.42
N PRO A 125 -20.84 11.43 -12.93
CA PRO A 125 -20.43 11.47 -14.32
C PRO A 125 -19.50 10.30 -14.62
N SER A 126 -19.71 9.67 -15.77
CA SER A 126 -18.81 8.61 -16.25
C SER A 126 -17.48 9.23 -16.66
N VAL A 127 -16.39 8.82 -16.02
CA VAL A 127 -15.03 9.26 -16.35
C VAL A 127 -14.20 8.09 -16.90
N PRO A 128 -13.20 8.34 -17.76
CA PRO A 128 -12.26 7.29 -18.16
C PRO A 128 -11.55 6.69 -16.94
N LEU A 129 -11.49 5.36 -16.86
CA LEU A 129 -10.68 4.71 -15.82
C LEU A 129 -9.20 5.07 -16.01
N PHE A 130 -8.71 5.00 -17.25
CA PHE A 130 -7.30 5.22 -17.57
C PHE A 130 -7.06 6.58 -18.20
N PHE A 131 -6.17 7.37 -17.60
CA PHE A 131 -5.89 8.74 -18.06
C PHE A 131 -5.09 8.78 -19.37
N ARG A 132 -4.10 7.89 -19.53
CA ARG A 132 -3.27 7.80 -20.74
C ARG A 132 -3.98 7.14 -21.94
N ALA A 133 -5.05 6.38 -21.70
CA ALA A 133 -5.78 5.62 -22.73
C ALA A 133 -7.18 6.17 -23.05
N ALA A 134 -7.53 7.37 -22.58
CA ALA A 134 -8.88 7.93 -22.66
C ALA A 134 -9.46 8.05 -24.10
N LYS A 135 -8.65 7.89 -25.15
CA LYS A 135 -9.07 8.03 -26.56
C LYS A 135 -9.76 6.79 -27.16
N THR A 136 -9.71 5.61 -26.53
CA THR A 136 -10.08 4.34 -27.21
C THR A 136 -11.47 3.78 -26.88
N VAL A 137 -12.13 4.16 -25.79
CA VAL A 137 -13.46 3.62 -25.44
C VAL A 137 -14.57 4.58 -25.86
N ARG A 138 -14.95 4.53 -27.14
CA ARG A 138 -15.88 5.52 -27.75
C ARG A 138 -17.36 5.13 -27.70
N THR A 139 -17.71 3.85 -27.49
CA THR A 139 -19.11 3.40 -27.56
C THR A 139 -19.55 2.60 -26.33
N ARG A 140 -20.80 2.78 -25.88
CA ARG A 140 -21.38 2.11 -24.69
C ARG A 140 -21.36 0.57 -24.79
N ARG A 141 -21.44 0.01 -26.01
CA ARG A 141 -21.36 -1.44 -26.27
C ARG A 141 -19.97 -2.03 -26.00
N GLN A 142 -18.93 -1.21 -25.99
CA GLN A 142 -17.54 -1.62 -25.72
C GLN A 142 -17.13 -1.32 -24.28
N GLN A 143 -18.07 -0.94 -23.41
CA GLN A 143 -17.77 -0.65 -22.01
C GLN A 143 -18.00 -1.87 -21.12
N ASP A 144 -17.13 -2.04 -20.13
CA ASP A 144 -17.34 -3.01 -19.06
C ASP A 144 -18.53 -2.58 -18.20
N GLY A 145 -19.60 -3.38 -18.17
CA GLY A 145 -20.83 -3.06 -17.44
C GLY A 145 -20.64 -2.96 -15.93
N VAL A 146 -19.66 -3.68 -15.36
CA VAL A 146 -19.37 -3.62 -13.93
C VAL A 146 -18.71 -2.29 -13.61
N PHE A 147 -17.66 -1.89 -14.35
CA PHE A 147 -17.00 -0.61 -14.13
C PHE A 147 -17.90 0.58 -14.44
N ALA A 148 -18.74 0.48 -15.46
CA ALA A 148 -19.72 1.51 -15.79
C ALA A 148 -20.71 1.77 -14.63
N ALA A 149 -21.11 0.73 -13.88
CA ALA A 149 -21.95 0.88 -12.69
C ALA A 149 -21.27 1.64 -11.53
N TYR A 150 -19.95 1.81 -11.59
CA TYR A 150 -19.14 2.62 -10.67
C TYR A 150 -18.68 3.94 -11.30
N GLY A 151 -19.28 4.37 -12.42
CA GLY A 151 -18.96 5.64 -13.08
C GLY A 151 -17.63 5.63 -13.83
N LEU A 152 -17.12 4.45 -14.20
CA LEU A 152 -15.81 4.29 -14.83
C LEU A 152 -15.94 3.69 -16.22
N ALA A 153 -15.45 4.41 -17.23
CA ALA A 153 -15.39 3.94 -18.61
C ALA A 153 -14.07 3.19 -18.86
N ARG A 154 -14.17 1.90 -19.18
CA ARG A 154 -13.08 1.05 -19.68
C ARG A 154 -13.62 -0.03 -20.61
N ALA A 155 -12.76 -0.64 -21.41
CA ALA A 155 -13.09 -1.89 -22.10
C ALA A 155 -13.25 -3.05 -21.09
N PRO A 156 -14.00 -4.13 -21.43
CA PRO A 156 -14.13 -5.32 -20.59
C PRO A 156 -12.80 -5.84 -20.05
N VAL A 157 -12.78 -6.25 -18.79
CA VAL A 157 -11.60 -6.88 -18.18
C VAL A 157 -11.31 -8.21 -18.87
N VAL A 158 -10.07 -8.39 -19.32
CA VAL A 158 -9.57 -9.66 -19.84
C VAL A 158 -8.49 -10.18 -18.89
N ILE A 159 -8.75 -11.33 -18.28
CA ILE A 159 -7.81 -12.04 -17.41
C ILE A 159 -6.78 -12.73 -18.28
N ARG A 160 -5.50 -12.44 -18.01
CA ARG A 160 -4.38 -12.96 -18.79
C ARG A 160 -3.78 -14.23 -18.18
N GLY A 161 -4.11 -14.52 -16.92
CA GLY A 161 -3.58 -15.68 -16.20
C GLY A 161 -2.07 -15.60 -15.99
N GLN A 162 -1.52 -14.39 -15.93
CA GLN A 162 -0.09 -14.13 -15.77
C GLN A 162 0.31 -14.02 -14.29
N ALA A 163 -0.67 -13.80 -13.40
CA ALA A 163 -0.44 -13.77 -11.97
C ALA A 163 0.08 -15.11 -11.46
N GLN A 164 1.22 -15.05 -10.76
CA GLN A 164 1.80 -16.18 -10.06
C GLN A 164 1.02 -16.50 -8.77
N PRO A 165 1.02 -17.75 -8.30
CA PRO A 165 0.57 -18.04 -6.95
C PRO A 165 1.45 -17.30 -5.93
N ILE A 166 0.93 -17.06 -4.73
CA ILE A 166 1.75 -16.49 -3.66
C ILE A 166 2.93 -17.40 -3.37
N HIS A 167 4.14 -16.83 -3.29
CA HIS A 167 5.30 -17.54 -2.76
C HIS A 167 5.23 -17.54 -1.23
N PHE A 168 4.52 -18.50 -0.66
CA PHE A 168 4.42 -18.67 0.79
C PHE A 168 5.82 -18.85 1.39
N ARG A 169 5.99 -18.35 2.62
CA ARG A 169 7.27 -18.29 3.33
C ARG A 169 8.31 -17.32 2.73
N SER A 170 7.95 -16.56 1.69
CA SER A 170 8.66 -15.31 1.39
C SER A 170 8.44 -14.29 2.50
N PRO A 171 9.47 -13.55 2.96
CA PRO A 171 9.29 -12.43 3.89
C PRO A 171 8.26 -11.40 3.41
N ALA A 172 8.23 -11.11 2.10
CA ALA A 172 7.28 -10.19 1.50
C ALA A 172 5.84 -10.68 1.65
N ALA A 173 5.62 -11.99 1.59
CA ALA A 173 4.31 -12.62 1.70
C ALA A 173 4.00 -13.14 3.11
N ILE A 174 4.71 -12.68 4.15
CA ILE A 174 4.55 -13.23 5.51
C ILE A 174 3.12 -13.05 6.06
N LEU A 175 2.42 -11.97 5.70
CA LEU A 175 1.01 -11.77 6.04
C LEU A 175 0.13 -12.87 5.45
N CYS A 176 0.30 -13.17 4.16
CA CYS A 176 -0.43 -14.25 3.48
C CYS A 176 -0.08 -15.63 4.05
N THR A 177 1.19 -15.85 4.40
CA THR A 177 1.66 -17.09 5.03
C THR A 177 1.02 -17.29 6.40
N SER A 178 1.01 -16.26 7.24
CA SER A 178 0.34 -16.29 8.54
C SER A 178 -1.17 -16.54 8.40
N ARG A 179 -1.82 -15.90 7.41
CA ARG A 179 -3.25 -16.12 7.12
C ARG A 179 -3.56 -17.52 6.61
N ALA A 180 -2.61 -18.20 5.96
CA ALA A 180 -2.75 -19.60 5.60
C ALA A 180 -2.76 -20.52 6.83
N LEU A 181 -2.05 -20.16 7.90
CA LEU A 181 -2.01 -20.93 9.14
C LEU A 181 -3.18 -20.65 10.09
N PHE A 182 -3.56 -19.38 10.24
CA PHE A 182 -4.53 -18.94 11.25
C PHE A 182 -5.88 -18.51 10.68
N GLY A 183 -6.04 -18.59 9.36
CA GLY A 183 -7.15 -17.99 8.64
C GLY A 183 -6.97 -16.47 8.46
N VAL A 184 -7.80 -15.89 7.58
CA VAL A 184 -7.78 -14.44 7.29
C VAL A 184 -8.45 -13.68 8.44
N ALA A 185 -7.66 -13.37 9.49
CA ALA A 185 -8.14 -12.76 10.72
C ALA A 185 -7.09 -11.86 11.38
N ILE A 186 -7.54 -11.04 12.35
CA ILE A 186 -6.67 -10.13 13.14
C ILE A 186 -5.51 -10.90 13.79
N ARG A 187 -5.77 -12.11 14.29
CA ARG A 187 -4.74 -12.96 14.91
C ARG A 187 -3.59 -13.26 13.95
N ALA A 188 -3.88 -13.59 12.69
CA ALA A 188 -2.85 -13.87 11.70
C ALA A 188 -1.94 -12.65 11.48
N ASP A 189 -2.53 -11.48 11.34
CA ASP A 189 -1.78 -10.25 11.08
C ASP A 189 -0.95 -9.81 12.29
N VAL A 190 -1.48 -9.99 13.51
CA VAL A 190 -0.74 -9.77 14.76
C VAL A 190 0.45 -10.71 14.87
N MET A 191 0.27 -12.01 14.57
CA MET A 191 1.36 -12.98 14.59
C MET A 191 2.44 -12.66 13.55
N ALA A 192 2.04 -12.28 12.34
CA ALA A 192 2.98 -11.85 11.30
C ALA A 192 3.78 -10.61 11.73
N TYR A 193 3.11 -9.63 12.35
CA TYR A 193 3.78 -8.43 12.86
C TYR A 193 4.81 -8.77 13.95
N LEU A 194 4.43 -9.57 14.95
CA LEU A 194 5.31 -9.94 16.07
C LEU A 194 6.42 -10.92 15.67
N ALA A 195 6.26 -11.68 14.58
CA ALA A 195 7.34 -12.50 14.03
C ALA A 195 8.43 -11.66 13.35
N VAL A 196 8.12 -10.44 12.93
CA VAL A 196 9.08 -9.53 12.29
C VAL A 196 9.63 -8.51 13.28
N ASN A 197 8.78 -7.97 14.16
CA ASN A 197 9.13 -6.94 15.13
C ASN A 197 9.29 -7.56 16.53
N GLU A 198 10.38 -7.24 17.23
CA GLU A 198 10.72 -7.83 18.54
C GLU A 198 9.59 -7.71 19.58
N ARG A 199 8.86 -6.60 19.56
CA ARG A 199 7.82 -6.28 20.53
C ARG A 199 6.80 -5.33 19.94
N GLY A 200 5.61 -5.28 20.51
CA GLY A 200 4.67 -4.21 20.21
C GLY A 200 3.52 -4.10 21.21
N HIS A 201 2.88 -2.94 21.23
CA HIS A 201 1.74 -2.67 22.10
C HIS A 201 0.45 -2.55 21.30
N ALA A 202 -0.69 -2.84 21.93
CA ALA A 202 -1.98 -2.98 21.25
C ALA A 202 -2.36 -1.78 20.36
N ARG A 203 -2.12 -0.54 20.84
CA ARG A 203 -2.43 0.69 20.09
C ARG A 203 -1.54 0.86 18.84
N GLY A 204 -0.24 0.57 18.95
CA GLY A 204 0.71 0.68 17.84
C GLY A 204 0.38 -0.34 16.75
N LEU A 205 0.22 -1.61 17.14
CA LEU A 205 -0.23 -2.67 16.24
C LEU A 205 -1.55 -2.32 15.55
N ALA A 206 -2.53 -1.80 16.29
CA ALA A 206 -3.82 -1.41 15.71
C ALA A 206 -3.69 -0.28 14.68
N ALA A 207 -2.84 0.72 14.95
CA ALA A 207 -2.58 1.81 14.02
C ALA A 207 -1.87 1.29 12.75
N THR A 208 -0.79 0.53 12.92
CA THR A 208 0.03 -0.03 11.85
C THR A 208 -0.74 -1.04 11.00
N LEU A 209 -1.45 -1.97 11.63
CA LEU A 209 -2.24 -2.99 10.95
C LEU A 209 -3.62 -2.49 10.51
N GLY A 210 -4.09 -1.32 10.91
CA GLY A 210 -5.41 -0.84 10.51
C GLY A 210 -6.56 -1.65 11.08
N TYR A 211 -6.49 -1.94 12.38
CA TYR A 211 -7.55 -2.62 13.13
C TYR A 211 -8.07 -1.75 14.26
N ASN A 212 -9.22 -2.14 14.82
CA ASN A 212 -9.68 -1.54 16.07
C ASN A 212 -8.78 -1.98 17.23
N HIS A 213 -8.35 -1.02 18.06
CA HIS A 213 -7.43 -1.28 19.17
C HIS A 213 -7.96 -2.27 20.21
N MET A 214 -9.28 -2.32 20.45
CA MET A 214 -9.87 -3.28 21.39
C MET A 214 -9.81 -4.71 20.85
N GLN A 215 -9.95 -4.89 19.54
CA GLN A 215 -9.85 -6.21 18.92
C GLN A 215 -8.40 -6.72 18.93
N VAL A 216 -7.43 -5.85 18.64
CA VAL A 216 -6.01 -6.19 18.75
C VAL A 216 -5.64 -6.53 20.19
N ARG A 217 -6.11 -5.74 21.17
CA ARG A 217 -5.90 -6.03 22.59
C ARG A 217 -6.47 -7.39 22.99
N ALA A 218 -7.69 -7.73 22.56
CA ALA A 218 -8.31 -9.02 22.84
C ALA A 218 -7.49 -10.20 22.27
N VAL A 219 -6.95 -10.05 21.05
CA VAL A 219 -6.05 -11.04 20.46
C VAL A 219 -4.78 -11.20 21.29
N LEU A 220 -4.12 -10.11 21.64
CA LEU A 220 -2.87 -10.14 22.43
C LEU A 220 -3.07 -10.80 23.80
N LEU A 221 -4.16 -10.45 24.50
CA LEU A 221 -4.53 -11.10 25.76
C LEU A 221 -4.78 -12.61 25.57
N SER A 222 -5.44 -13.02 24.49
CA SER A 222 -5.67 -14.45 24.21
C SER A 222 -4.35 -15.20 23.91
N LEU A 223 -3.38 -14.55 23.27
CA LEU A 223 -2.07 -15.13 22.99
C LEU A 223 -1.23 -15.25 24.27
N GLU A 224 -1.30 -14.26 25.14
CA GLU A 224 -0.68 -14.29 26.47
C GLU A 224 -1.26 -15.40 27.34
N GLN A 225 -2.60 -15.50 27.40
CA GLN A 225 -3.29 -16.56 28.15
C GLN A 225 -2.95 -17.96 27.63
N ALA A 226 -2.71 -18.11 26.33
CA ALA A 226 -2.28 -19.36 25.71
C ALA A 226 -0.78 -19.66 25.88
N GLY A 227 -0.01 -18.77 26.51
CA GLY A 227 1.45 -18.92 26.65
C GLY A 227 2.24 -18.73 25.35
N ILE A 228 1.60 -18.24 24.28
CA ILE A 228 2.25 -17.98 22.99
C ILE A 228 2.99 -16.64 23.00
N ALA A 229 2.40 -15.64 23.67
CA ALA A 229 3.00 -14.33 23.83
C ALA A 229 3.38 -14.07 25.29
N THR A 230 4.45 -13.31 25.48
CA THR A 230 4.86 -12.77 26.78
C THR A 230 4.55 -11.27 26.81
N ALA A 231 4.03 -10.78 27.95
CA ALA A 231 3.75 -9.36 28.15
C ALA A 231 4.70 -8.77 29.20
N VAL A 232 5.32 -7.64 28.85
CA VAL A 232 6.13 -6.84 29.77
C VAL A 232 5.49 -5.46 29.92
N SER A 233 5.30 -5.03 31.16
CA SER A 233 4.68 -3.75 31.47
C SER A 233 5.74 -2.65 31.56
N TYR A 234 5.55 -1.58 30.80
CA TYR A 234 6.31 -0.34 30.91
C TYR A 234 5.35 0.77 31.33
N GLY A 235 5.26 1.03 32.63
CA GLY A 235 4.26 1.93 33.21
C GLY A 235 2.83 1.43 32.94
N ARG A 236 2.03 2.21 32.21
CA ARG A 236 0.63 1.87 31.87
C ARG A 236 0.48 1.10 30.55
N THR A 237 1.58 0.81 29.86
CA THR A 237 1.56 0.18 28.55
C THR A 237 2.13 -1.24 28.63
N HIS A 238 1.41 -2.21 28.10
CA HIS A 238 1.87 -3.59 27.95
C HIS A 238 2.47 -3.79 26.57
N HIS A 239 3.71 -4.26 26.52
CA HIS A 239 4.40 -4.67 25.30
C HIS A 239 4.41 -6.19 25.23
N TYR A 240 3.98 -6.71 24.08
CA TYR A 240 3.87 -8.12 23.81
C TYR A 240 4.98 -8.56 22.86
N SER A 241 5.53 -9.74 23.10
CA SER A 241 6.52 -10.42 22.26
C SER A 241 6.17 -11.91 22.14
N ILE A 242 6.71 -12.58 21.13
CA ILE A 242 6.60 -14.03 20.93
C ILE A 242 8.01 -14.62 20.79
N ASP A 243 8.14 -15.94 20.77
CA ASP A 243 9.39 -16.60 20.34
C ASP A 243 9.63 -16.33 18.86
N MET A 244 10.35 -15.24 18.60
CA MET A 244 10.56 -14.74 17.25
C MET A 244 11.30 -15.76 16.37
N GLU A 245 12.24 -16.53 16.92
CA GLU A 245 13.01 -17.49 16.14
C GLU A 245 12.13 -18.66 15.68
N ALA A 246 11.37 -19.25 16.61
CA ALA A 246 10.45 -20.34 16.30
C ALA A 246 9.39 -19.91 15.27
N TRP A 247 8.80 -18.72 15.46
CA TRP A 247 7.77 -18.22 14.56
C TRP A 247 8.32 -17.77 13.20
N ARG A 248 9.53 -17.22 13.13
CA ARG A 248 10.20 -16.92 11.86
C ARG A 248 10.51 -18.18 11.07
N ALA A 249 11.01 -19.24 11.72
CA ALA A 249 11.29 -20.51 11.06
C ALA A 249 10.03 -21.13 10.44
N LEU A 250 8.88 -20.96 11.09
CA LEU A 250 7.59 -21.41 10.55
C LEU A 250 7.10 -20.54 9.39
N LEU A 251 7.17 -19.21 9.55
CA LEU A 251 6.55 -18.25 8.65
C LEU A 251 7.42 -17.83 7.45
N MET A 252 8.71 -18.10 7.48
CA MET A 252 9.66 -17.66 6.44
C MET A 252 10.69 -18.74 6.10
N GLU A 253 11.26 -18.64 4.91
CA GLU A 253 12.39 -19.49 4.51
C GLU A 253 13.64 -19.21 5.37
N PRO A 254 14.41 -20.25 5.73
CA PRO A 254 15.64 -20.09 6.52
C PRO A 254 16.63 -19.13 5.86
N GLY A 255 17.33 -18.34 6.68
CA GLY A 255 18.33 -17.36 6.20
C GLY A 255 17.72 -16.09 5.59
N MET A 256 16.40 -15.99 5.48
CA MET A 256 15.73 -14.76 5.10
C MET A 256 15.56 -13.83 6.30
N THR A 257 15.62 -12.53 6.03
CA THR A 257 15.22 -11.50 7.00
C THR A 257 14.12 -10.62 6.42
N ALA A 258 13.21 -10.20 7.28
CA ALA A 258 12.08 -9.35 6.94
C ALA A 258 12.25 -7.98 7.59
N GLN A 259 11.82 -6.94 6.89
CA GLN A 259 11.63 -5.62 7.47
C GLN A 259 10.16 -5.24 7.39
N TRP A 260 9.59 -4.87 8.53
CA TRP A 260 8.26 -4.28 8.58
C TRP A 260 8.33 -2.78 8.32
N ILE A 261 7.37 -2.27 7.56
CA ILE A 261 7.15 -0.82 7.40
C ILE A 261 5.68 -0.51 7.67
N ASN A 262 5.39 0.71 8.13
CA ASN A 262 4.01 1.14 8.25
C ASN A 262 3.44 1.51 6.87
N TRP A 263 2.88 0.50 6.20
CA TRP A 263 2.28 0.63 4.87
C TRP A 263 1.16 1.65 4.80
N ARG A 264 0.38 1.82 5.87
CA ARG A 264 -0.68 2.83 5.90
C ARG A 264 -0.09 4.24 5.85
N CYS A 265 0.92 4.51 6.67
CA CYS A 265 1.66 5.77 6.61
C CYS A 265 2.30 5.98 5.23
N LEU A 266 2.99 4.98 4.69
CA LEU A 266 3.58 5.06 3.34
C LEU A 266 2.54 5.39 2.27
N GLY A 267 1.42 4.66 2.27
CA GLY A 267 0.35 4.85 1.31
C GLY A 267 -0.32 6.22 1.43
N ARG A 268 -0.54 6.73 2.65
CA ARG A 268 -1.07 8.08 2.88
C ARG A 268 -0.10 9.14 2.40
N GLY A 269 1.19 9.03 2.74
CA GLY A 269 2.22 9.95 2.29
C GLY A 269 2.33 10.00 0.76
N PHE A 270 2.35 8.84 0.10
CA PHE A 270 2.31 8.75 -1.37
C PHE A 270 1.04 9.36 -1.96
N ASN A 271 -0.11 9.10 -1.36
CA ASN A 271 -1.36 9.69 -1.81
C ASN A 271 -1.38 11.22 -1.66
N SER A 272 -0.92 11.74 -0.52
CA SER A 272 -0.82 13.18 -0.26
C SER A 272 0.08 13.86 -1.28
N MET A 273 1.26 13.27 -1.57
CA MET A 273 2.13 13.76 -2.64
C MET A 273 1.45 13.70 -4.00
N PHE A 274 0.85 12.56 -4.36
CA PHE A 274 0.23 12.37 -5.66
C PHE A 274 -0.94 13.33 -5.90
N ALA A 275 -1.85 13.46 -4.93
CA ALA A 275 -3.01 14.33 -5.01
C ALA A 275 -2.60 15.80 -5.01
N GLY A 276 -1.68 16.19 -4.12
CA GLY A 276 -1.16 17.55 -4.04
C GLY A 276 -0.45 17.96 -5.33
N LEU A 277 0.42 17.09 -5.87
CA LEU A 277 1.11 17.34 -7.13
C LEU A 277 0.13 17.54 -8.28
N TRP A 278 -0.94 16.77 -8.39
CA TRP A 278 -1.94 16.91 -9.46
C TRP A 278 -2.94 18.04 -9.26
N ALA A 279 -3.07 18.59 -8.05
CA ALA A 279 -3.91 19.76 -7.77
C ALA A 279 -3.28 21.07 -8.26
N ILE A 280 -1.95 21.13 -8.44
CA ILE A 280 -1.25 22.34 -8.89
C ILE A 280 -1.66 22.69 -10.34
N ASP A 281 -2.10 23.91 -10.61
CA ASP A 281 -2.39 24.34 -11.98
C ASP A 281 -1.07 24.68 -12.72
N ALA A 282 -0.63 23.76 -13.57
CA ALA A 282 0.60 23.91 -14.35
C ALA A 282 0.53 25.07 -15.37
N SER A 283 -0.67 25.55 -15.71
CA SER A 283 -0.84 26.68 -16.65
C SER A 283 -0.72 28.05 -15.98
N ARG A 284 -0.80 28.09 -14.64
CA ARG A 284 -0.83 29.34 -13.84
C ARG A 284 0.37 29.52 -12.93
N ALA A 285 1.18 28.48 -12.73
CA ALA A 285 2.36 28.54 -11.88
C ALA A 285 3.61 28.86 -12.72
N ASP A 286 4.29 29.96 -12.41
CA ASP A 286 5.67 30.14 -12.82
C ASP A 286 6.59 29.12 -12.11
N ALA A 287 7.85 29.04 -12.52
CA ALA A 287 8.77 28.03 -11.99
C ALA A 287 9.00 28.16 -10.47
N THR A 288 9.02 29.38 -9.92
CA THR A 288 9.26 29.62 -8.49
C THR A 288 8.02 29.29 -7.65
N VAL A 289 6.83 29.65 -8.13
CA VAL A 289 5.55 29.28 -7.52
C VAL A 289 5.38 27.76 -7.54
N ALA A 290 5.69 27.11 -8.67
CA ALA A 290 5.64 25.65 -8.76
C ALA A 290 6.59 24.97 -7.77
N GLU A 291 7.83 25.46 -7.63
CA GLU A 291 8.79 24.94 -6.64
C GLU A 291 8.27 25.09 -5.20
N SER A 292 7.69 26.24 -4.84
CA SER A 292 7.13 26.43 -3.50
C SER A 292 5.94 25.50 -3.24
N LEU A 293 5.01 25.38 -4.18
CA LEU A 293 3.84 24.51 -4.04
C LEU A 293 4.23 23.03 -3.93
N VAL A 294 5.23 22.59 -4.70
CA VAL A 294 5.78 21.23 -4.58
C VAL A 294 6.37 21.02 -3.18
N ARG A 295 7.11 21.99 -2.63
CA ARG A 295 7.63 21.89 -1.26
C ARG A 295 6.51 21.78 -0.22
N ASP A 296 5.43 22.54 -0.36
CA ASP A 296 4.29 22.48 0.56
C ASP A 296 3.61 21.11 0.50
N VAL A 297 3.49 20.52 -0.70
CA VAL A 297 2.98 19.15 -0.89
C VAL A 297 3.91 18.12 -0.23
N MET A 298 5.22 18.28 -0.35
CA MET A 298 6.21 17.42 0.29
C MET A 298 6.15 17.52 1.81
N GLU A 299 5.98 18.72 2.35
CA GLU A 299 5.86 18.95 3.80
C GLU A 299 4.57 18.33 4.35
N ALA A 300 3.45 18.47 3.63
CA ALA A 300 2.18 17.85 4.00
C ALA A 300 2.25 16.31 4.03
N ALA A 301 3.11 15.69 3.21
CA ALA A 301 3.33 14.24 3.22
C ALA A 301 4.39 13.79 4.25
N ARG A 302 5.17 14.71 4.80
CA ARG A 302 6.38 14.42 5.58
C ARG A 302 6.10 13.57 6.82
N GLU A 303 5.06 13.90 7.57
CA GLU A 303 4.71 13.17 8.80
C GLU A 303 4.44 11.69 8.51
N ASP A 304 3.62 11.41 7.50
CA ASP A 304 3.30 10.05 7.07
C ASP A 304 4.54 9.32 6.52
N ILE A 305 5.35 10.00 5.70
CA ILE A 305 6.58 9.39 5.16
C ILE A 305 7.56 9.02 6.28
N LEU A 306 7.76 9.87 7.28
CA LEU A 306 8.58 9.56 8.46
C LEU A 306 7.92 8.50 9.35
N GLY A 307 6.59 8.52 9.45
CA GLY A 307 5.76 7.55 10.16
C GLY A 307 5.88 6.12 9.66
N THR A 308 6.42 5.91 8.45
CA THR A 308 6.77 4.60 7.89
C THR A 308 7.70 3.79 8.82
N HIS A 309 8.52 4.48 9.63
CA HIS A 309 9.52 3.88 10.54
C HIS A 309 9.32 4.18 12.02
N ALA A 310 8.26 4.89 12.40
CA ALA A 310 8.16 5.48 13.75
C ALA A 310 8.16 4.45 14.91
N GLU A 311 7.91 3.16 14.66
CA GLU A 311 8.04 2.11 15.67
C GLU A 311 9.47 1.53 15.79
N MET A 312 10.37 1.83 14.83
CA MET A 312 11.76 1.38 14.77
C MET A 312 12.73 2.53 15.06
N ALA A 313 12.66 3.14 16.24
CA ALA A 313 13.49 4.29 16.64
C ALA A 313 15.00 3.97 16.77
N HIS A 314 15.65 3.49 15.71
CA HIS A 314 17.06 3.64 15.36
C HIS A 314 17.27 2.98 13.98
N GLN A 315 17.25 3.74 12.88
CA GLN A 315 18.19 3.67 11.74
C GLN A 315 17.68 4.34 10.44
N ARG A 316 18.38 5.43 10.08
CA ARG A 316 18.79 5.90 8.72
C ARG A 316 17.88 5.60 7.50
N GLY A 317 17.19 6.66 7.06
CA GLY A 317 17.19 7.14 5.66
C GLY A 317 16.17 6.57 4.67
N LEU A 318 15.28 7.43 4.17
CA LEU A 318 14.31 7.18 3.08
C LEU A 318 14.91 6.61 1.79
N SER A 319 16.20 6.87 1.52
CA SER A 319 16.92 6.37 0.35
C SER A 319 17.15 4.86 0.32
N ARG A 320 17.02 4.18 1.47
CA ARG A 320 17.22 2.73 1.55
C ARG A 320 16.02 1.90 1.08
N ILE A 321 14.81 2.48 1.08
CA ILE A 321 13.54 1.73 0.96
C ILE A 321 12.87 1.96 -0.38
N LEU A 322 12.94 3.18 -0.89
CA LEU A 322 12.32 3.53 -2.16
C LEU A 322 13.18 3.08 -3.37
N GLY A 323 14.31 2.42 -3.12
CA GLY A 323 15.40 2.33 -4.08
C GLY A 323 16.03 3.70 -4.33
N THR A 324 17.26 3.73 -4.85
CA THR A 324 17.93 4.99 -5.22
C THR A 324 17.08 5.78 -6.20
N SER A 325 16.39 5.13 -7.15
CA SER A 325 15.56 5.79 -8.16
C SER A 325 14.41 6.65 -7.60
N LEU A 326 13.54 6.14 -6.72
CA LEU A 326 12.41 6.92 -6.20
C LEU A 326 12.87 7.91 -5.12
N ALA A 327 13.87 7.56 -4.30
CA ALA A 327 14.45 8.51 -3.34
C ALA A 327 15.26 9.64 -4.00
N ASP A 328 15.96 9.38 -5.10
CA ASP A 328 16.68 10.39 -5.88
C ASP A 328 15.69 11.27 -6.64
N LYS A 329 14.61 10.71 -7.20
CA LYS A 329 13.52 11.47 -7.85
C LYS A 329 12.72 12.32 -6.85
N ILE A 330 12.52 11.85 -5.62
CA ILE A 330 11.90 12.61 -4.52
C ILE A 330 12.88 13.65 -3.95
N GLY A 331 14.14 13.28 -3.74
CA GLY A 331 15.16 14.08 -3.06
C GLY A 331 15.85 15.14 -3.91
N THR A 332 15.88 14.99 -5.25
CA THR A 332 16.44 16.01 -6.17
C THR A 332 15.63 17.31 -6.20
N GLY A 333 14.37 17.30 -5.75
CA GLY A 333 13.57 18.51 -5.58
C GLY A 333 13.80 19.22 -4.24
N ALA A 334 14.20 18.51 -3.18
CA ALA A 334 14.18 19.04 -1.82
C ALA A 334 15.54 19.51 -1.27
N ASN A 335 16.67 18.98 -1.75
CA ASN A 335 17.95 19.11 -1.01
C ASN A 335 19.10 19.87 -1.70
N ARG A 336 18.90 20.47 -2.89
CA ARG A 336 19.90 21.39 -3.46
C ARG A 336 19.57 22.86 -3.16
N ARG A 337 19.54 23.25 -1.89
CA ARG A 337 19.72 24.64 -1.38
C ARG A 337 19.55 24.75 0.16
N LEU A 338 20.10 23.80 0.90
CA LEU A 338 20.33 23.98 2.35
C LEU A 338 21.78 23.61 2.64
N HIS A 339 22.70 24.46 2.16
CA HIS A 339 24.06 24.69 2.66
C HIS A 339 24.75 25.61 1.66
N SER A 340 24.43 26.91 1.74
CA SER A 340 25.40 27.93 1.38
C SER A 340 26.18 28.25 2.66
N PRO A 341 27.50 28.00 2.71
CA PRO A 341 28.34 28.59 3.73
C PRO A 341 28.61 30.04 3.34
N GLY A 342 28.14 30.98 4.14
CA GLY A 342 28.54 32.38 4.09
C GLY A 342 28.17 33.02 5.42
N ARG A 343 29.04 33.67 6.17
CA ARG A 343 30.42 34.12 5.94
C ARG A 343 31.08 34.19 7.32
N THR A 344 32.35 33.83 7.38
CA THR A 344 33.28 34.43 8.34
C THR A 344 34.00 35.55 7.61
N LEU A 345 33.93 36.74 8.21
CA LEU A 345 34.57 38.02 7.84
C LEU A 345 34.02 38.75 6.60
#